data_AF-A0AA42Z0G0-F1
#
_entry.id   AF-A0AA42Z0G0-F1
#
_cell.length_a   1.000
_cell.length_b   1.000
_cell.length_c   1.000
_cell.angle_alpha   90.00
_cell.angle_beta   90.00
_cell.angle_gamma   90.00
#
_symmetry.space_group_name_H-M   'P 1'
#
loop_
_entity.id
_entity.type
_entity.pdbx_description
1 polymer ?
#
loop_
_entity_poly.entity_id
_entity_poly.type
_entity_poly.pdbx_seq_one_letter_code
_entity_poly.pdbx_strand_id
1 'polypeptide(L)' 'MSLRVVNDIDEIVRLVRFDGWQNTHAGEREVKKALRKTLFKYKLHQDQDLFDKAYGYIRQYY' A
#
# COMPACT_ATOMS: atom_id res chain seq x y z
N MET A 1 13.76 -2.37 5.55
CA MET A 1 12.84 -1.21 5.66
C MET A 1 12.91 -0.68 7.07
N SER A 2 12.92 0.63 7.28
CA SER A 2 12.78 1.22 8.61
C SER A 2 11.36 0.97 9.14
N LEU A 3 11.20 0.70 10.44
CA LEU A 3 9.88 0.45 11.06
C LEU A 3 8.84 1.55 10.75
N ARG A 4 9.29 2.79 10.58
CA ARG A 4 8.41 3.94 10.27
C ARG A 4 7.66 3.78 8.94
N VAL A 5 8.35 3.32 7.89
CA VAL A 5 7.72 3.16 6.56
C VAL A 5 6.66 2.07 6.60
N VAL A 6 6.90 0.98 7.33
CA VAL A 6 5.95 -0.13 7.48
C VAL A 6 4.70 0.33 8.23
N ASN A 7 4.87 1.02 9.36
CA ASN A 7 3.75 1.54 10.14
C ASN A 7 2.89 2.53 9.34
N ASP A 8 3.51 3.44 8.59
CA ASP A 8 2.79 4.39 7.74
C ASP A 8 2.00 3.69 6.62
N ILE A 9 2.56 2.63 6.02
CA ILE A 9 1.86 1.82 5.02
C ILE A 9 0.65 1.12 5.66
N ASP A 10 0.84 0.51 6.84
CA ASP A 10 -0.24 -0.17 7.56
C ASP A 10 -1.38 0.78 7.93
N GLU A 11 -1.06 1.97 8.45
CA GLU A 11 -2.05 2.99 8.80
C GLU A 11 -2.85 3.43 7.57
N ILE A 12 -2.18 3.75 6.48
CA ILE A 12 -2.83 4.25 5.26
C ILE A 12 -3.70 3.18 4.62
N VAL A 13 -3.25 1.93 4.62
CA VAL A 13 -4.03 0.81 4.07
C VAL A 13 -5.26 0.54 4.92
N ARG A 14 -5.17 0.64 6.26
CA ARG A 14 -6.34 0.55 7.16
C ARG A 14 -7.39 1.62 6.88
N LEU A 15 -6.96 2.83 6.51
CA LEU A 15 -7.85 3.94 6.19
C LEU A 15 -8.50 3.83 4.82
N VAL A 16 -7.77 3.32 3.82
CA VAL A 16 -8.21 3.32 2.42
C VAL A 16 -8.93 2.01 2.04
N ARG A 17 -8.64 0.90 2.72
CA ARG A 17 -9.33 -0.36 2.43
C ARG A 17 -10.79 -0.30 2.88
N PHE A 18 -11.64 -0.92 2.07
CA PHE A 18 -13.03 -1.21 2.39
C PHE A 18 -13.27 -2.72 2.22
N ASP A 19 -14.36 -3.25 2.76
CA ASP A 19 -14.64 -4.68 2.66
C ASP A 19 -14.76 -5.13 1.19
N GLY A 20 -14.11 -6.25 0.85
CA GLY A 20 -14.08 -6.76 -0.52
C GLY A 20 -13.29 -5.90 -1.52
N TRP A 21 -12.43 -4.96 -1.10
CA TRP A 21 -11.64 -4.11 -2.01
C TRP A 21 -10.82 -4.92 -3.04
N GLN A 22 -10.34 -6.11 -2.66
CA GLN A 22 -9.60 -7.03 -3.53
C GLN A 22 -10.44 -7.59 -4.70
N ASN A 23 -11.76 -7.58 -4.57
CA ASN A 23 -12.68 -8.16 -5.55
C ASN A 23 -13.07 -7.16 -6.65
N THR A 24 -12.56 -5.93 -6.60
CA THR A 24 -12.90 -4.88 -7.57
C THR A 24 -11.65 -4.18 -8.09
N HIS A 25 -11.63 -3.89 -9.40
CA HIS A 25 -10.56 -3.10 -10.00
C HIS A 25 -10.44 -1.69 -9.39
N ALA A 26 -11.56 -1.10 -8.97
CA ALA A 26 -11.57 0.20 -8.31
C ALA A 26 -10.87 0.13 -6.95
N GLY A 27 -11.20 -0.86 -6.12
CA GLY A 27 -10.58 -1.06 -4.81
C GLY A 27 -9.08 -1.30 -4.92
N GLU A 28 -8.66 -2.21 -5.80
CA GLU A 28 -7.24 -2.46 -6.05
C GLU A 28 -6.50 -1.19 -6.48
N ARG A 29 -7.11 -0.37 -7.34
CA ARG A 29 -6.51 0.87 -7.83
C ARG A 29 -6.35 1.91 -6.71
N GLU A 30 -7.32 2.04 -5.82
CA GLU A 30 -7.25 2.98 -4.70
C GLU A 30 -6.16 2.57 -3.68
N VAL A 31 -6.06 1.28 -3.35
CA VAL A 31 -4.97 0.79 -2.49
C VAL A 31 -3.59 1.01 -3.12
N LYS A 32 -3.43 0.71 -4.43
CA LYS A 32 -2.17 0.97 -5.15
C LYS A 32 -1.80 2.45 -5.15
N LYS A 33 -2.76 3.36 -5.38
CA LYS A 33 -2.52 4.82 -5.32
C LYS A 33 -2.10 5.26 -3.93
N ALA A 34 -2.79 4.80 -2.90
CA ALA A 34 -2.49 5.13 -1.51
C ALA A 34 -1.09 4.67 -1.11
N LEU A 35 -0.72 3.43 -1.46
CA LEU A 35 0.63 2.92 -1.26
C LEU A 35 1.68 3.78 -1.97
N ARG A 36 1.47 4.12 -3.25
CA ARG A 36 2.43 4.92 -4.04
C ARG A 36 2.60 6.33 -3.48
N LYS A 37 1.50 6.95 -3.01
CA LYS A 37 1.52 8.26 -2.31
C LYS A 37 2.29 8.18 -0.98
N THR A 38 2.18 7.07 -0.27
CA THR A 38 2.93 6.83 0.98
C THR A 38 4.42 6.74 0.72
N LEU A 39 4.84 5.88 -0.23
CA LEU A 39 6.24 5.74 -0.63
C LEU A 39 6.81 7.04 -1.20
N PHE A 40 5.98 7.88 -1.83
CA PHE A 40 6.40 9.19 -2.33
C PHE A 40 6.90 10.11 -1.21
N LYS A 41 6.24 10.12 -0.03
CA LYS A 41 6.68 10.91 1.14
C LYS A 41 8.11 10.57 1.57
N TYR A 42 8.52 9.32 1.34
CA TYR A 42 9.85 8.80 1.65
C TYR A 42 10.82 8.81 0.47
N LYS A 43 10.41 9.36 -0.70
CA LYS A 43 11.16 9.29 -1.97
C LYS A 43 11.44 7.85 -2.46
N LEU A 44 10.64 6.88 -2.04
CA LEU A 44 10.77 5.46 -2.39
C LEU A 44 9.78 5.00 -3.49
N HIS A 45 8.93 5.90 -3.99
CA HIS A 45 7.87 5.58 -4.98
C HIS A 45 8.36 5.07 -6.35
N GLN A 46 9.66 5.21 -6.65
CA GLN A 46 10.30 4.69 -7.86
C GLN A 46 10.84 3.26 -7.66
N ASP A 47 10.93 2.80 -6.42
CA ASP A 47 11.36 1.44 -6.09
C ASP A 47 10.21 0.46 -6.35
N GLN A 48 10.25 -0.18 -7.53
CA GLN A 48 9.20 -1.09 -7.98
C GLN A 48 9.19 -2.39 -7.16
N ASP A 49 10.35 -2.92 -6.78
CA ASP A 49 10.45 -4.15 -5.96
C ASP A 49 9.87 -3.92 -4.55
N LEU A 50 10.15 -2.76 -3.95
CA LEU A 50 9.55 -2.35 -2.69
C LEU A 50 8.03 -2.20 -2.82
N PHE A 51 7.56 -1.57 -3.89
CA PHE A 51 6.13 -1.42 -4.15
C PHE A 51 5.43 -2.78 -4.25
N ASP A 52 6.01 -3.72 -5.01
CA ASP A 52 5.42 -5.05 -5.23
C ASP A 52 5.41 -5.88 -3.94
N LYS A 53 6.49 -5.83 -3.15
CA LYS A 53 6.55 -6.48 -1.82
C LYS A 53 5.51 -5.90 -0.86
N ALA A 54 5.41 -4.58 -0.77
CA ALA A 54 4.44 -3.92 0.11
C ALA A 54 3.00 -4.21 -0.34
N TYR A 55 2.72 -4.16 -1.65
CA TYR A 55 1.40 -4.47 -2.18
C TYR A 55 1.02 -5.95 -1.96
N GLY A 56 1.97 -6.87 -2.13
CA GLY A 56 1.79 -8.29 -1.81
C GLY A 56 1.46 -8.52 -0.34
N TYR A 57 2.21 -7.88 0.57
CA TYR A 57 1.92 -7.91 2.01
C TYR A 57 0.49 -7.40 2.30
N ILE A 58 0.11 -6.27 1.70
CA ILE A 58 -1.24 -5.71 1.88
C ILE A 58 -2.32 -6.72 1.45
N ARG A 59 -2.20 -7.33 0.27
CA ARG A 59 -3.17 -8.33 -0.21
C ARG A 59 -3.23 -9.58 0.68
N GLN A 60 -2.12 -9.96 1.30
CA GLN A 60 -2.07 -11.16 2.13
C GLN A 60 -2.78 -10.97 3.47
N TYR A 61 -2.73 -9.76 4.04
CA TYR A 61 -3.18 -9.50 5.42
C TYR A 61 -4.43 -8.61 5.54
N TYR A 62 -4.91 -8.00 4.46
CA TYR A 62 -6.00 -7.02 4.47
C TYR A 62 -6.94 -7.14 3.27
#